data_AF-A0A1V5WL82-F1
#
_entry.id   AF-A0A1V5WL82-F1
#
_cell.length_a   1.000
_cell.length_b   1.000
_cell.length_c   1.000
_cell.angle_alpha   90.00
_cell.angle_beta   90.00
_cell.angle_gamma   90.00
#
_symmetry.space_group_name_H-M   'P 1'
#
loop_
_entity.id
_entity.type
_entity.pdbx_description
1 polymer ?
#
loop_
_entity_poly.entity_id
_entity_poly.type
_entity_poly.pdbx_seq_one_letter_code
_entity_poly.pdbx_strand_id
1 'polypeptide(L)'
;MEELRSTEILDREIQDDARRKAEKILKDGEKEAGRILDDVSLRIETIREEKRREYERMAESYRADTGSAIPLEKQRRIVSFVDTAVMNALADWFEGISHERRLKIYAGMITKFRSILADKSVTVRFIGYDTAKVGELLCGIFESDSQCSVQELSAEEAAKLGFSDGFYLETADRAIVCRATREELFAELMDGYRQELALALMGGRLPE
;
A
#
# COMPACT_ATOMS: atom_id res chain seq x y z
N MET A 1 -34.82 98.61 22.60
CA MET A 1 -35.57 97.51 23.26
C MET A 1 -36.26 96.60 22.24
N GLU A 2 -36.69 97.11 21.07
CA GLU A 2 -37.24 96.30 19.98
C GLU A 2 -36.19 95.44 19.25
N GLU A 3 -34.96 95.94 19.08
CA GLU A 3 -33.88 95.16 18.43
C GLU A 3 -33.52 93.87 19.20
N LEU A 4 -33.51 93.93 20.54
CA LEU A 4 -33.25 92.77 21.42
C LEU A 4 -34.33 91.68 21.28
N ARG A 5 -35.59 92.08 21.06
CA ARG A 5 -36.68 91.13 20.81
C ARG A 5 -36.58 90.49 19.42
N SER A 6 -35.98 91.19 18.44
CA SER A 6 -35.77 90.63 17.10
C SER A 6 -34.63 89.60 17.06
N THR A 7 -33.57 89.81 17.85
CA THR A 7 -32.45 88.86 17.97
C THR A 7 -32.87 87.59 18.71
N GLU A 8 -33.71 87.70 19.74
CA GLU A 8 -34.25 86.53 20.45
C GLU A 8 -35.15 85.65 19.56
N ILE A 9 -35.93 86.27 18.66
CA ILE A 9 -36.75 85.53 17.69
C ILE A 9 -35.86 84.83 16.66
N LEU A 10 -34.84 85.51 16.16
CA LEU A 10 -33.88 84.94 15.20
C LEU A 10 -33.10 83.76 15.81
N ASP A 11 -32.63 83.89 17.05
CA ASP A 11 -31.92 82.81 17.76
C ASP A 11 -32.82 81.59 17.96
N ARG A 12 -34.11 81.81 18.23
CA ARG A 12 -35.09 80.72 18.35
C ARG A 12 -35.33 80.03 17.02
N GLU A 13 -35.41 80.77 15.91
CA GLU A 13 -35.52 80.19 14.57
C GLU A 13 -34.28 79.38 14.18
N ILE A 14 -33.08 79.87 14.53
CA ILE A 14 -31.82 79.15 14.32
C ILE A 14 -31.79 77.85 15.12
N GLN A 15 -32.25 77.88 16.38
CA GLN A 15 -32.33 76.69 17.23
C GLN A 15 -33.35 75.68 16.70
N ASP A 16 -34.52 76.14 16.23
CA ASP A 16 -35.54 75.26 15.67
C ASP A 16 -35.09 74.64 14.34
N ASP A 17 -34.38 75.38 13.48
CA ASP A 17 -33.80 74.83 12.24
C ASP A 17 -32.67 73.84 12.53
N ALA A 18 -31.78 74.16 13.47
CA ALA A 18 -30.73 73.25 13.94
C ALA A 18 -31.33 71.96 14.52
N ARG A 19 -32.43 72.06 15.28
CA ARG A 19 -33.15 70.91 15.83
C ARG A 19 -33.77 70.06 14.72
N ARG A 20 -34.45 70.65 13.75
CA ARG A 20 -35.01 69.93 12.59
C ARG A 20 -33.92 69.22 11.79
N LYS A 21 -32.77 69.86 11.61
CA LYS A 21 -31.62 69.27 10.91
C LYS A 21 -31.02 68.10 11.70
N ALA A 22 -30.90 68.23 13.02
CA ALA A 22 -30.46 67.15 13.90
C ALA A 22 -31.43 65.97 13.88
N GLU A 23 -32.74 66.20 13.97
CA GLU A 23 -33.78 65.16 13.87
C GLU A 23 -33.73 64.44 12.52
N LYS A 24 -33.50 65.17 11.43
CA LYS A 24 -33.32 64.57 10.10
C LYS A 24 -32.07 63.69 10.02
N ILE A 25 -30.94 64.15 10.55
CA ILE A 25 -29.69 63.37 10.60
C ILE A 25 -29.87 62.09 11.42
N LEU A 26 -30.55 62.17 12.57
CA LEU A 26 -30.83 61.00 13.40
C LEU A 26 -31.71 59.98 12.65
N LYS A 27 -32.78 60.45 12.00
CA LYS A 27 -33.68 59.59 11.22
C LYS A 27 -33.00 58.94 10.02
N ASP A 28 -32.11 59.67 9.34
CA ASP A 28 -31.33 59.12 8.24
C ASP A 28 -30.27 58.12 8.75
N GLY A 29 -29.66 58.37 9.92
CA GLY A 29 -28.76 57.44 10.60
C GLY A 29 -29.45 56.13 11.03
N GLU A 30 -30.67 56.20 11.57
CA GLU A 30 -31.47 55.01 11.92
C GLU A 30 -31.80 54.17 10.68
N LYS A 31 -32.16 54.82 9.57
CA LYS A 31 -32.43 54.12 8.31
C LYS A 31 -31.18 53.43 7.77
N GLU A 32 -30.03 54.10 7.83
CA GLU A 32 -28.78 53.51 7.37
C GLU A 32 -28.32 52.36 8.26
N ALA A 33 -28.48 52.48 9.59
CA ALA A 33 -28.23 51.39 10.51
C ALA A 33 -29.13 50.17 10.23
N GLY A 34 -30.42 50.41 9.93
CA GLY A 34 -31.35 49.36 9.50
C GLY A 34 -30.88 48.65 8.22
N ARG A 35 -30.48 49.41 7.20
CA ARG A 35 -29.95 48.83 5.95
C ARG A 35 -28.70 47.99 6.17
N ILE A 36 -27.78 48.44 7.02
CA ILE A 36 -26.56 47.68 7.34
C ILE A 36 -26.92 46.37 8.03
N LEU A 37 -27.88 46.37 8.95
CA LEU A 37 -28.33 45.15 9.62
C LEU A 37 -28.98 44.16 8.65
N ASP A 38 -29.80 44.67 7.72
CA ASP A 38 -30.45 43.84 6.69
C ASP A 38 -29.40 43.24 5.72
N ASP A 39 -28.42 44.02 5.28
CA ASP A 39 -27.34 43.54 4.39
C ASP A 39 -26.45 42.49 5.08
N VAL A 40 -26.09 42.71 6.34
CA VAL A 40 -25.34 41.73 7.14
C VAL A 40 -26.14 40.44 7.29
N SER A 41 -27.45 40.53 7.55
CA SER A 41 -28.32 39.36 7.68
C SER A 41 -28.40 38.57 6.37
N LEU A 42 -28.57 39.25 5.24
CA LEU A 42 -28.57 38.65 3.91
C LEU A 42 -27.23 37.96 3.61
N ARG A 43 -26.11 38.60 3.96
CA ARG A 43 -24.78 38.05 3.75
C ARG A 43 -24.54 36.80 4.61
N ILE A 44 -25.01 36.79 5.85
CA ILE A 44 -24.93 35.61 6.73
C ILE A 44 -25.73 34.44 6.13
N GLU A 45 -26.94 34.68 5.65
CA GLU A 45 -27.76 33.64 5.01
C GLU A 45 -27.10 33.09 3.75
N THR A 46 -26.57 33.98 2.90
CA THR A 46 -25.86 33.59 1.67
C THR A 46 -24.65 32.71 1.99
N ILE A 47 -23.79 33.14 2.93
CA ILE A 47 -22.62 32.37 3.34
C ILE A 47 -23.02 31.03 3.97
N ARG A 48 -24.09 31.00 4.78
CA ARG A 48 -24.59 29.76 5.39
C ARG A 48 -25.04 28.77 4.33
N GLU A 49 -25.75 29.23 3.30
CA GLU A 49 -26.20 28.42 2.18
C GLU A 49 -25.01 27.88 1.36
N GLU A 50 -24.05 28.75 1.03
CA GLU A 50 -22.82 28.37 0.32
C GLU A 50 -22.03 27.32 1.08
N LYS A 51 -21.81 27.53 2.38
CA LYS A 51 -21.10 26.59 3.25
C LYS A 51 -21.85 25.28 3.38
N ARG A 52 -23.18 25.30 3.48
CA ARG A 52 -23.98 24.08 3.52
C ARG A 52 -23.78 23.25 2.26
N ARG A 53 -23.87 23.88 1.07
CA ARG A 53 -23.63 23.20 -0.21
C ARG A 53 -22.21 22.68 -0.36
N GLU A 54 -21.23 23.41 0.13
CA GLU A 54 -19.82 22.99 0.14
C GLU A 54 -19.64 21.72 0.99
N TYR A 55 -20.16 21.72 2.23
CA TYR A 55 -20.08 20.56 3.12
C TYR A 55 -20.88 19.37 2.61
N GLU A 56 -22.06 19.58 2.02
CA GLU A 56 -22.85 18.52 1.38
C GLU A 56 -22.06 17.87 0.24
N ARG A 57 -21.46 18.68 -0.65
CA ARG A 57 -20.61 18.17 -1.74
C ARG A 57 -19.40 17.40 -1.22
N MET A 58 -18.72 17.91 -0.20
CA MET A 58 -17.60 17.21 0.43
C MET A 58 -18.04 15.87 1.03
N ALA A 59 -19.15 15.85 1.77
CA ALA A 59 -19.68 14.63 2.36
C ALA A 59 -20.06 13.60 1.29
N GLU A 60 -20.65 14.02 0.17
CA GLU A 60 -20.95 13.14 -0.97
C GLU A 60 -19.68 12.56 -1.60
N SER A 61 -18.64 13.38 -1.82
CA SER A 61 -17.35 12.90 -2.30
C SER A 61 -16.77 11.83 -1.37
N TYR A 62 -16.73 12.10 -0.06
CA TYR A 62 -16.22 11.13 0.90
C TYR A 62 -17.03 9.83 0.93
N ARG A 63 -18.36 9.90 0.78
CA ARG A 63 -19.21 8.70 0.68
C ARG A 63 -18.91 7.91 -0.60
N ALA A 64 -18.70 8.57 -1.73
CA ALA A 64 -18.35 7.92 -2.97
C ALA A 64 -16.96 7.23 -2.88
N ASP A 65 -15.98 7.94 -2.30
CA ASP A 65 -14.63 7.44 -2.12
C ASP A 65 -14.61 6.24 -1.17
N THR A 66 -15.28 6.34 -0.02
CA THR A 66 -15.40 5.24 0.95
C THR A 66 -16.18 4.06 0.40
N GLY A 67 -17.27 4.32 -0.33
CA GLY A 67 -18.07 3.30 -1.01
C GLY A 67 -17.26 2.48 -2.03
N SER A 68 -16.22 3.08 -2.62
CA SER A 68 -15.33 2.40 -3.56
C SER A 68 -14.11 1.76 -2.89
N ALA A 69 -13.53 2.44 -1.90
CA ALA A 69 -12.30 2.01 -1.24
C ALA A 69 -12.50 0.80 -0.32
N ILE A 70 -13.61 0.76 0.44
CA ILE A 70 -13.84 -0.31 1.42
C ILE A 70 -13.96 -1.70 0.76
N PRO A 71 -14.72 -1.89 -0.33
CA PRO A 71 -14.78 -3.17 -1.03
C PRO A 71 -13.42 -3.63 -1.57
N LEU A 72 -12.63 -2.71 -2.13
CA LEU A 72 -11.29 -3.02 -2.64
C LEU A 72 -10.36 -3.47 -1.52
N GLU A 73 -10.38 -2.78 -0.39
CA GLU A 73 -9.59 -3.18 0.78
C GLU A 73 -10.05 -4.52 1.37
N LYS A 74 -11.37 -4.81 1.35
CA LYS A 74 -11.88 -6.14 1.72
C LYS A 74 -11.28 -7.22 0.82
N GLN A 75 -11.34 -7.02 -0.51
CA GLN A 75 -10.79 -7.98 -1.46
C GLN A 75 -9.27 -8.17 -1.30
N ARG A 76 -8.52 -7.07 -1.12
CA ARG A 76 -7.07 -7.14 -0.86
C ARG A 76 -6.75 -7.96 0.38
N ARG A 77 -7.51 -7.78 1.46
CA ARG A 77 -7.32 -8.55 2.70
C ARG A 77 -7.63 -10.03 2.50
N ILE A 78 -8.70 -10.36 1.77
CA ILE A 78 -9.04 -11.76 1.44
C ILE A 78 -7.90 -12.42 0.66
N VAL A 79 -7.40 -11.75 -0.37
CA VAL A 79 -6.29 -12.25 -1.18
C VAL A 79 -5.04 -12.47 -0.33
N SER A 80 -4.65 -11.46 0.46
CA SER A 80 -3.51 -11.56 1.36
C SER A 80 -3.65 -12.69 2.39
N PHE A 81 -4.86 -12.91 2.91
CA PHE A 81 -5.15 -13.98 3.84
C PHE A 81 -4.95 -15.36 3.18
N VAL A 82 -5.52 -15.55 1.99
CA VAL A 82 -5.39 -16.80 1.22
C VAL A 82 -3.93 -17.08 0.89
N ASP A 83 -3.19 -16.09 0.39
CA ASP A 83 -1.78 -16.27 0.04
C ASP A 83 -0.93 -16.66 1.26
N THR A 84 -1.19 -16.02 2.39
CA THR A 84 -0.49 -16.32 3.65
C THR A 84 -0.83 -17.73 4.13
N ALA A 85 -2.10 -18.14 4.05
CA ALA A 85 -2.53 -19.49 4.42
C ALA A 85 -1.88 -20.56 3.53
N VAL A 86 -1.81 -20.33 2.22
CA VAL A 86 -1.14 -21.23 1.27
C VAL A 86 0.36 -21.30 1.57
N MET A 87 1.03 -20.16 1.78
CA MET A 87 2.46 -20.14 2.10
C MET A 87 2.78 -20.88 3.39
N ASN A 88 1.95 -20.71 4.43
CA ASN A 88 2.12 -21.44 5.69
C ASN A 88 1.89 -22.95 5.49
N ALA A 89 0.86 -23.35 4.75
CA ALA A 89 0.60 -24.76 4.48
C ALA A 89 1.75 -25.41 3.65
N LEU A 90 2.32 -24.67 2.69
CA LEU A 90 3.50 -25.11 1.94
C LEU A 90 4.73 -25.24 2.85
N ALA A 91 4.94 -24.27 3.75
CA ALA A 91 6.02 -24.32 4.72
C ALA A 91 5.90 -25.53 5.65
N ASP A 92 4.73 -25.75 6.23
CA ASP A 92 4.43 -26.87 7.12
C ASP A 92 4.63 -28.22 6.40
N TRP A 93 4.13 -28.32 5.16
CA TRP A 93 4.33 -29.51 4.33
C TRP A 93 5.81 -29.76 4.07
N PHE A 94 6.56 -28.72 3.67
CA PHE A 94 7.98 -28.85 3.37
C PHE A 94 8.79 -29.25 4.60
N GLU A 95 8.45 -28.69 5.77
CA GLU A 95 9.06 -29.02 7.05
C GLU A 95 8.74 -30.45 7.52
N GLY A 96 7.54 -30.95 7.21
CA GLY A 96 7.14 -32.34 7.49
C GLY A 96 7.81 -33.41 6.61
N ILE A 97 8.48 -33.02 5.52
CA ILE A 97 9.14 -33.96 4.61
C ILE A 97 10.56 -34.30 5.10
N SER A 98 10.99 -35.55 4.88
CA SER A 98 12.35 -36.00 5.19
C SER A 98 13.41 -35.31 4.32
N HIS A 99 14.62 -35.15 4.86
CA HIS A 99 15.74 -34.51 4.16
C HIS A 99 16.03 -35.16 2.79
N GLU A 100 15.90 -36.48 2.67
CA GLU A 100 16.13 -37.19 1.41
C GLU A 100 15.11 -36.85 0.32
N ARG A 101 13.85 -36.60 0.70
CA ARG A 101 12.82 -36.18 -0.25
C ARG A 101 13.02 -34.71 -0.67
N ARG A 102 13.45 -33.83 0.24
CA ARG A 102 13.80 -32.43 -0.10
C ARG A 102 14.96 -32.39 -1.10
N LEU A 103 16.00 -33.19 -0.86
CA LEU A 103 17.12 -33.35 -1.79
C LEU A 103 16.67 -33.74 -3.20
N LYS A 104 15.73 -34.69 -3.32
CA LYS A 104 15.18 -35.10 -4.63
C LYS A 104 14.41 -33.98 -5.32
N ILE A 105 13.66 -33.16 -4.57
CA ILE A 105 12.94 -32.01 -5.14
C ILE A 105 13.93 -31.01 -5.73
N TYR A 106 14.95 -30.61 -4.95
CA TYR A 106 15.96 -29.67 -5.45
C TYR A 106 16.78 -30.25 -6.61
N ALA A 107 17.11 -31.54 -6.57
CA ALA A 107 17.74 -32.23 -7.70
C ALA A 107 16.87 -32.16 -8.97
N GLY A 108 15.55 -32.34 -8.85
CA GLY A 108 14.60 -32.20 -9.96
C GLY A 108 14.49 -30.77 -10.51
N MET A 109 14.77 -29.74 -9.71
CA MET A 109 14.88 -28.37 -10.22
C MET A 109 16.17 -28.20 -11.03
N ILE A 110 17.28 -28.77 -10.56
CA ILE A 110 18.59 -28.67 -11.21
C ILE A 110 18.61 -29.42 -12.55
N THR A 111 17.91 -30.55 -12.68
CA THR A 111 17.84 -31.29 -13.95
C THR A 111 17.24 -30.48 -15.09
N LYS A 112 16.34 -29.52 -14.81
CA LYS A 112 15.82 -28.56 -15.81
C LYS A 112 16.95 -27.73 -16.44
N PHE A 113 18.02 -27.48 -15.70
CA PHE A 113 19.18 -26.68 -16.12
C PHE A 113 20.32 -27.53 -16.71
N ARG A 114 20.17 -28.85 -16.81
CA ARG A 114 21.21 -29.76 -17.31
C ARG A 114 21.73 -29.36 -18.71
N SER A 115 20.84 -29.01 -19.63
CA SER A 115 21.21 -28.62 -21.00
C SER A 115 22.04 -27.33 -21.07
N ILE A 116 21.91 -26.46 -20.07
CA ILE A 116 22.61 -25.16 -20.00
C ILE A 116 23.99 -25.32 -19.35
N LEU A 117 24.14 -26.35 -18.51
CA LEU A 117 25.32 -26.58 -17.67
C LEU A 117 26.22 -27.74 -18.17
N ALA A 118 25.82 -28.47 -19.21
CA ALA A 118 26.47 -29.70 -19.69
C ALA A 118 27.97 -29.55 -20.01
N ASP A 119 28.42 -28.38 -20.48
CA ASP A 119 29.80 -28.15 -20.91
C ASP A 119 30.62 -27.24 -19.97
N LYS A 120 30.12 -26.94 -18.77
CA LYS A 120 30.72 -25.95 -17.86
C LYS A 120 31.14 -26.57 -16.53
N SER A 121 32.24 -26.07 -15.96
CA SER A 121 32.59 -26.36 -14.57
C SER A 121 31.68 -25.57 -13.63
N VAL A 122 31.09 -26.28 -12.66
CA VAL A 122 30.06 -25.73 -11.77
C VAL A 122 30.48 -25.93 -10.33
N THR A 123 30.38 -24.87 -9.53
CA THR A 123 30.49 -24.93 -8.08
C THR A 123 29.10 -24.96 -7.48
N VAL A 124 28.79 -26.03 -6.74
CA VAL A 124 27.56 -26.20 -5.98
C VAL A 124 27.82 -25.82 -4.54
N ARG A 125 27.00 -24.90 -4.02
CA ARG A 125 26.99 -24.50 -2.62
C ARG A 125 25.69 -24.92 -1.93
N PHE A 126 25.78 -25.46 -0.72
CA PHE A 126 24.63 -25.98 0.04
C PHE A 126 24.86 -25.89 1.56
N ILE A 127 23.82 -26.13 2.35
CA ILE A 127 23.86 -26.11 3.83
C ILE A 127 23.20 -27.37 4.39
N GLY A 128 23.78 -27.96 5.45
CA GLY A 128 23.04 -28.86 6.35
C GLY A 128 22.70 -30.24 5.76
N TYR A 129 23.27 -30.58 4.61
CA TYR A 129 23.17 -31.89 3.98
C TYR A 129 24.52 -32.60 3.98
N ASP A 130 24.48 -33.93 3.84
CA ASP A 130 25.71 -34.72 3.73
C ASP A 130 26.40 -34.47 2.39
N THR A 131 27.63 -33.94 2.46
CA THR A 131 28.52 -33.69 1.31
C THR A 131 28.63 -34.89 0.36
N ALA A 132 28.66 -36.12 0.88
CA ALA A 132 28.80 -37.33 0.08
C ALA A 132 27.53 -37.62 -0.74
N LYS A 133 26.35 -37.54 -0.11
CA LYS A 133 25.06 -37.76 -0.77
C LYS A 133 24.75 -36.67 -1.80
N VAL A 134 25.09 -35.42 -1.49
CA VAL A 134 24.93 -34.29 -2.42
C VAL A 134 25.86 -34.45 -3.63
N GLY A 135 27.12 -34.84 -3.39
CA GLY A 135 28.07 -35.15 -4.45
C GLY A 135 27.57 -36.26 -5.38
N GLU A 136 27.12 -37.40 -4.84
CA GLU A 136 26.59 -38.50 -5.66
C GLU A 136 25.36 -38.09 -6.50
N LEU A 137 24.42 -37.37 -5.89
CA LEU A 137 23.20 -36.94 -6.57
C LEU A 137 23.46 -35.91 -7.68
N LEU A 138 24.30 -34.91 -7.40
CA LEU A 138 24.54 -33.81 -8.33
C LEU A 138 25.59 -34.17 -9.38
N CYS A 139 26.68 -34.82 -9.00
CA CYS A 139 27.65 -35.35 -9.97
C CYS A 139 27.05 -36.45 -10.85
N GLY A 140 25.96 -37.11 -10.43
CA GLY A 140 25.19 -38.01 -11.29
C GLY A 140 24.27 -37.29 -12.29
N ILE A 141 23.95 -36.01 -12.06
CA ILE A 141 23.08 -35.19 -12.94
C ILE A 141 23.90 -34.50 -14.04
N PHE A 142 25.10 -34.06 -13.71
CA PHE A 142 26.05 -33.49 -14.65
C PHE A 142 26.86 -34.63 -15.30
N GLU A 143 26.97 -34.66 -16.62
CA GLU A 143 27.71 -35.74 -17.30
C GLU A 143 29.19 -35.73 -16.90
N SER A 144 29.81 -36.91 -16.92
CA SER A 144 31.11 -37.26 -16.33
C SER A 144 32.30 -36.34 -16.65
N ASP A 145 32.17 -35.43 -17.63
CA ASP A 145 33.21 -34.48 -18.06
C ASP A 145 33.11 -33.08 -17.44
N SER A 146 32.05 -32.79 -16.69
CA SER A 146 31.87 -31.50 -16.01
C SER A 146 32.45 -31.53 -14.60
N GLN A 147 33.44 -30.65 -14.34
CA GLN A 147 34.05 -30.50 -13.02
C GLN A 147 33.03 -29.90 -12.04
N CYS A 148 32.32 -30.77 -11.33
CA CYS A 148 31.42 -30.39 -10.25
C CYS A 148 32.21 -30.29 -8.94
N SER A 149 32.36 -29.08 -8.42
CA SER A 149 32.94 -28.81 -7.11
C SER A 149 31.81 -28.59 -6.09
N VAL A 150 31.86 -29.30 -4.97
CA VAL A 150 30.82 -29.30 -3.95
C VAL A 150 31.38 -28.61 -2.71
N GLN A 151 30.75 -27.50 -2.29
CA GLN A 151 31.17 -26.69 -1.16
C GLN A 151 30.02 -26.55 -0.14
N GLU A 152 30.23 -27.02 1.08
CA GLU A 152 29.32 -26.75 2.18
C GLU A 152 29.55 -25.33 2.69
N LEU A 153 28.46 -24.57 2.87
CA LEU A 153 28.47 -23.23 3.43
C LEU A 153 27.92 -23.23 4.86
N SER A 154 28.41 -22.29 5.66
CA SER A 154 27.78 -21.96 6.93
C SER A 154 26.43 -21.25 6.71
N ALA A 155 25.55 -21.31 7.72
CA ALA A 155 24.25 -20.64 7.68
C ALA A 155 24.36 -19.12 7.43
N GLU A 156 25.42 -18.49 7.94
CA GLU A 156 25.67 -17.05 7.74
C GLU A 156 26.06 -16.71 6.29
N GLU A 157 26.82 -17.58 5.62
CA GLU A 157 27.24 -17.39 4.24
C GLU A 157 26.08 -17.60 3.26
N ALA A 158 25.23 -18.57 3.54
CA ALA A 158 24.03 -18.79 2.72
C ALA A 158 22.97 -17.70 2.91
N ALA A 159 22.82 -17.16 4.13
CA ALA A 159 21.97 -15.99 4.37
C ALA A 159 22.44 -14.78 3.54
N LYS A 160 23.76 -14.58 3.37
CA LYS A 160 24.32 -13.55 2.47
C LYS A 160 24.00 -13.81 1.00
N LEU A 161 23.87 -15.07 0.60
CA LEU A 161 23.44 -15.47 -0.74
C LEU A 161 21.91 -15.50 -0.90
N GLY A 162 21.16 -15.25 0.18
CA GLY A 162 19.72 -15.11 0.19
C GLY A 162 18.94 -16.43 0.20
N PHE A 163 19.52 -17.52 0.72
CA PHE A 163 18.80 -18.80 0.85
C PHE A 163 18.98 -19.45 2.22
N SER A 164 17.92 -20.11 2.68
CA SER A 164 17.89 -20.84 3.95
C SER A 164 18.10 -22.35 3.79
N ASP A 165 17.69 -22.91 2.65
CA ASP A 165 17.77 -24.35 2.35
C ASP A 165 17.83 -24.57 0.82
N GLY A 166 18.57 -25.60 0.40
CA GLY A 166 18.72 -26.03 -1.00
C GLY A 166 20.12 -25.80 -1.60
N PHE A 167 20.15 -25.62 -2.93
CA PHE A 167 21.37 -25.57 -3.73
C PHE A 167 21.54 -24.25 -4.47
N TYR A 168 22.75 -23.71 -4.42
CA TYR A 168 23.18 -22.57 -5.22
C TYR A 168 24.29 -23.04 -6.16
N LEU A 169 24.06 -22.95 -7.46
CA LEU A 169 25.01 -23.36 -8.49
C LEU A 169 25.55 -22.12 -9.19
N GLU A 170 26.86 -22.07 -9.35
CA GLU A 170 27.55 -21.00 -10.07
C GLU A 170 28.57 -21.62 -11.02
N THR A 171 28.57 -21.21 -12.28
CA THR A 171 29.62 -21.59 -13.24
C THR A 171 30.95 -20.95 -12.87
N ALA A 172 32.09 -21.57 -13.18
CA ALA A 172 33.41 -21.01 -12.89
C ALA A 172 33.62 -19.59 -13.48
N ASP A 173 33.02 -19.31 -14.63
CA ASP A 173 33.04 -17.99 -15.29
C ASP A 173 32.13 -16.95 -14.62
N ARG A 174 31.38 -17.34 -13.58
CA ARG A 174 30.32 -16.56 -12.90
C ARG A 174 29.22 -16.01 -13.82
N ALA A 175 29.16 -16.49 -15.06
CA ALA A 175 28.21 -16.02 -16.06
C ALA A 175 26.79 -16.57 -15.84
N ILE A 176 26.68 -17.76 -15.23
CA ILE A 176 25.39 -18.41 -14.97
C ILE A 176 25.29 -18.76 -13.50
N VAL A 177 24.17 -18.35 -12.91
CA VAL A 177 23.77 -18.68 -11.54
C VAL A 177 22.44 -19.41 -11.60
N CYS A 178 22.37 -20.61 -11.06
CA CYS A 178 21.14 -21.36 -10.90
C CYS A 178 20.83 -21.53 -9.41
N ARG A 179 19.62 -21.16 -9.01
CA ARG A 179 19.14 -21.28 -7.63
C ARG A 179 18.07 -22.36 -7.58
N ALA A 180 18.35 -23.42 -6.83
CA ALA A 180 17.39 -24.46 -6.52
C ALA A 180 17.20 -24.47 -5.00
N THR A 181 16.58 -23.41 -4.49
CA THR A 181 16.41 -23.15 -3.06
C THR A 181 14.95 -23.25 -2.65
N ARG A 182 14.68 -23.35 -1.35
CA ARG A 182 13.31 -23.35 -0.81
C ARG A 182 12.51 -22.14 -1.30
N GLU A 183 13.13 -20.98 -1.30
CA GLU A 183 12.52 -19.71 -1.68
C GLU A 183 12.12 -19.71 -3.16
N GLU A 184 12.99 -20.21 -4.05
CA GLU A 184 12.71 -20.30 -5.49
C GLU A 184 11.61 -21.33 -5.77
N LEU A 185 11.64 -22.47 -5.08
CA LEU A 185 10.59 -23.49 -5.19
C LEU A 185 9.22 -22.92 -4.79
N PHE A 186 9.17 -22.20 -3.67
CA PHE A 186 7.92 -21.60 -3.18
C PHE A 186 7.45 -20.51 -4.12
N ALA A 187 8.36 -19.70 -4.67
CA ALA A 187 8.03 -18.69 -5.67
C ALA A 187 7.47 -19.32 -6.96
N GLU A 188 8.10 -20.37 -7.50
CA GLU A 188 7.62 -21.08 -8.70
C GLU A 188 6.22 -21.67 -8.48
N LEU A 189 5.97 -22.26 -7.31
CA LEU A 189 4.66 -22.81 -6.95
C LEU A 189 3.58 -21.72 -6.79
N MET A 190 3.93 -20.59 -6.18
CA MET A 190 3.01 -19.46 -5.98
C MET A 190 2.78 -18.65 -7.26
N ASP A 191 3.65 -18.72 -8.25
CA ASP A 191 3.44 -18.07 -9.54
C ASP A 191 2.63 -18.97 -10.49
N GLY A 192 2.99 -20.26 -10.58
CA GLY A 192 2.39 -21.21 -11.51
C GLY A 192 1.08 -21.86 -11.04
N TYR A 193 0.96 -22.15 -9.73
CA TYR A 193 -0.09 -23.03 -9.19
C TYR A 193 -0.92 -22.41 -8.06
N ARG A 194 -0.84 -21.08 -7.89
CA ARG A 194 -1.51 -20.34 -6.81
C ARG A 194 -2.98 -20.68 -6.64
N GLN A 195 -3.73 -20.65 -7.75
CA GLN A 195 -5.17 -20.87 -7.73
C GLN A 195 -5.52 -22.30 -7.32
N GLU A 196 -4.79 -23.29 -7.85
CA GLU A 196 -5.01 -24.70 -7.54
C GLU A 196 -4.71 -24.99 -6.07
N LEU A 197 -3.61 -24.44 -5.55
CA LEU A 197 -3.24 -24.56 -4.14
C LEU A 197 -4.26 -23.90 -3.22
N ALA A 198 -4.72 -22.70 -3.56
CA ALA A 198 -5.75 -22.00 -2.81
C ALA A 198 -7.08 -22.78 -2.80
N LEU A 199 -7.51 -23.32 -3.94
CA LEU A 199 -8.74 -24.11 -4.04
C LEU A 199 -8.62 -25.42 -3.25
N ALA A 200 -7.48 -26.10 -3.32
CA ALA A 200 -7.25 -27.34 -2.58
C ALA A 200 -7.27 -27.09 -1.06
N LEU A 201 -6.61 -26.03 -0.60
CA LEU A 201 -6.53 -25.69 0.82
C LEU A 201 -7.87 -25.23 1.39
N MET A 202 -8.63 -24.44 0.62
CA MET A 202 -9.89 -23.84 1.08
C MET A 202 -11.12 -24.67 0.71
N GLY A 203 -10.95 -25.93 0.30
CA GLY A 203 -12.05 -26.84 -0.03
C GLY A 203 -12.94 -26.34 -1.18
N GLY A 204 -12.35 -25.62 -2.13
CA GLY A 204 -13.04 -25.07 -3.30
C GLY A 204 -13.90 -23.84 -3.03
N ARG A 205 -13.86 -23.28 -1.82
CA ARG A 205 -14.59 -22.05 -1.46
C ARG A 205 -13.60 -20.97 -1.01
N LEU A 206 -13.45 -19.95 -1.83
CA LEU A 206 -12.69 -18.76 -1.41
C LEU A 206 -13.55 -17.96 -0.39
N PRO A 207 -12.95 -17.44 0.68
CA PRO A 207 -13.69 -16.66 1.67
C PRO A 207 -14.30 -15.40 1.03
N GLU A 208 -15.59 -15.14 1.33
CA GLU A 208 -16.40 -14.05 0.75
C GLU A 208 -16.24 -12.69 1.44
#